data_AF-X1W205-F1
#
_entry.id   AF-X1W205-F1
#
_cell.length_a   1.000
_cell.length_b   1.000
_cell.length_c   1.000
_cell.angle_alpha   90.00
_cell.angle_beta   90.00
_cell.angle_gamma   90.00
#
_symmetry.space_group_name_H-M   'P 1'
#
loop_
_entity.id
_entity.type
_entity.pdbx_description
1 polymer ?
#
loop_
_entity_poly.entity_id
_entity_poly.type
_entity_poly.pdbx_seq_one_letter_code
_entity_poly.pdbx_strand_id
1 'polypeptide(L)'
;LKDICKKEKIKNIKDNLLKSLARRAGGDLRAAINDLQSSYEKTKDFNLEDLGERNKTESMINALIKIFKTTDPAVAQNAFEDVEENTDQIFLWIDENLPLEYDKPADLARAYDKLSKADVFRGRIKRWQHWRYLVYINDLLTMGIAVSIIGKDVF
;
A
#
# COMPACT_ATOMS: atom_id res chain seq x y z
N LEU A 1 -16.09 -23.69 4.76
CA LEU A 1 -15.18 -24.25 3.73
C LEU A 1 -15.30 -25.77 3.60
N LYS A 2 -15.01 -26.58 4.63
CA LYS A 2 -15.11 -28.07 4.55
C LYS A 2 -16.44 -28.56 3.97
N ASP A 3 -17.56 -28.01 4.44
CA ASP A 3 -18.88 -28.42 3.96
C ASP A 3 -19.15 -28.00 2.51
N ILE A 4 -18.57 -26.89 2.06
CA ILE A 4 -18.64 -26.44 0.67
C ILE A 4 -17.88 -27.44 -0.22
N CYS A 5 -16.65 -27.79 0.16
CA CYS A 5 -15.85 -28.79 -0.57
C CYS A 5 -16.55 -30.15 -0.69
N LYS A 6 -17.24 -30.59 0.37
CA LYS A 6 -18.05 -31.82 0.35
C LYS A 6 -19.21 -31.73 -0.65
N LYS A 7 -19.94 -30.60 -0.66
CA LYS A 7 -21.07 -30.37 -1.57
C LYS A 7 -20.62 -30.27 -3.04
N GLU A 8 -19.47 -29.64 -3.27
CA GLU A 8 -18.83 -29.48 -4.59
C GLU A 8 -18.06 -30.74 -5.05
N LYS A 9 -18.11 -31.83 -4.29
CA LYS A 9 -17.43 -33.12 -4.59
C LYS A 9 -15.92 -32.97 -4.82
N ILE A 10 -15.29 -31.98 -4.18
CA ILE A 10 -13.85 -31.77 -4.26
C ILE A 10 -13.15 -32.85 -3.43
N LYS A 11 -12.38 -33.71 -4.09
CA LYS A 11 -11.65 -34.82 -3.45
C LYS A 11 -10.28 -34.34 -2.94
N ASN A 12 -9.77 -34.96 -1.88
CA ASN A 12 -8.39 -34.81 -1.38
C ASN A 12 -7.96 -33.43 -0.84
N ILE A 13 -8.86 -32.61 -0.29
CA ILE A 13 -8.45 -31.37 0.38
C ILE A 13 -7.82 -31.66 1.75
N LYS A 14 -6.56 -31.23 1.91
CA LYS A 14 -5.83 -31.29 3.19
C LYS A 14 -6.36 -30.23 4.16
N ASP A 15 -6.54 -30.59 5.43
CA ASP A 15 -7.00 -29.66 6.47
C ASP A 15 -6.11 -28.42 6.64
N ASN A 16 -4.79 -28.59 6.50
CA ASN A 16 -3.83 -27.49 6.58
C ASN A 16 -4.05 -26.44 5.48
N LEU A 17 -4.50 -26.87 4.30
CA LEU A 17 -4.79 -26.02 3.16
C LEU A 17 -5.96 -25.07 3.47
N LEU A 18 -7.03 -25.60 4.05
CA LEU A 18 -8.21 -24.83 4.46
C LEU A 18 -7.88 -23.85 5.59
N LYS A 19 -7.00 -24.25 6.52
CA LYS A 19 -6.49 -23.35 7.58
C LYS A 19 -5.67 -22.21 6.99
N SER A 20 -4.78 -22.51 6.05
CA SER A 20 -4.00 -21.49 5.34
C SER A 20 -4.89 -20.54 4.54
N LEU A 21 -5.92 -21.05 3.88
CA LEU A 21 -6.91 -20.23 3.16
C LEU A 21 -7.67 -19.31 4.12
N ALA A 22 -8.13 -19.82 5.25
CA ALA A 22 -8.81 -19.04 6.27
C ALA A 22 -7.91 -17.94 6.86
N ARG A 23 -6.62 -18.26 7.11
CA ARG A 23 -5.62 -17.29 7.58
C ARG A 23 -5.36 -16.21 6.53
N ARG A 24 -5.22 -16.60 5.26
CA ARG A 24 -4.99 -15.70 4.13
C ARG A 24 -6.17 -14.76 3.88
N ALA A 25 -7.39 -15.25 4.06
CA ALA A 25 -8.61 -14.46 3.92
C ALA A 25 -8.86 -13.53 5.12
N GLY A 26 -8.08 -13.62 6.21
CA GLY A 26 -8.21 -12.72 7.37
C GLY A 26 -9.58 -12.81 8.07
N GLY A 27 -10.28 -13.95 7.94
CA GLY A 27 -11.64 -14.12 8.47
C GLY A 27 -12.77 -13.66 7.54
N ASP A 28 -12.47 -13.09 6.36
CA ASP A 28 -13.49 -12.81 5.33
C ASP A 28 -13.92 -14.12 4.64
N LEU A 29 -15.17 -14.53 4.91
CA LEU A 29 -15.73 -15.75 4.35
C LEU A 29 -15.92 -15.66 2.83
N ARG A 30 -16.30 -14.50 2.29
CA ARG A 30 -16.51 -14.29 0.85
C ARG A 30 -15.18 -14.41 0.11
N ALA A 31 -14.15 -13.75 0.64
CA ALA A 31 -12.79 -13.87 0.16
C ALA A 31 -12.32 -15.33 0.13
N ALA A 32 -12.50 -16.06 1.24
CA ALA A 32 -12.08 -17.45 1.33
C ALA A 32 -12.80 -18.37 0.32
N ILE A 33 -14.08 -18.14 0.06
CA ILE A 33 -14.85 -18.92 -0.93
C ILE A 33 -14.38 -18.61 -2.35
N ASN A 34 -14.15 -17.34 -2.68
CA ASN A 34 -13.67 -16.94 -4.01
C ASN A 34 -12.28 -17.49 -4.30
N ASP A 35 -11.37 -17.43 -3.32
CA ASP A 35 -10.03 -18.01 -3.43
C ASP A 35 -10.12 -19.54 -3.58
N LEU A 36 -11.04 -20.19 -2.84
CA LEU A 36 -11.29 -21.62 -2.98
C LEU A 36 -11.71 -21.99 -4.41
N GLN A 37 -12.68 -21.27 -4.96
CA GLN A 37 -13.19 -21.50 -6.30
C GLN A 37 -12.13 -21.24 -7.37
N SER A 38 -11.38 -20.14 -7.23
CA SER A 38 -10.36 -19.72 -8.21
C SER A 38 -9.19 -20.70 -8.30
N SER A 39 -8.75 -21.25 -7.16
CA SER A 39 -7.71 -22.31 -7.14
C SER A 39 -8.22 -23.59 -7.81
N TYR A 40 -9.44 -24.03 -7.46
CA TYR A 40 -9.98 -25.29 -7.96
C TYR A 40 -10.38 -25.29 -9.44
N GLU A 41 -10.89 -24.18 -9.96
CA GLU A 41 -11.31 -24.07 -11.37
C GLU A 41 -10.13 -24.20 -12.34
N LYS A 42 -8.95 -23.70 -11.97
CA LYS A 42 -7.77 -23.71 -12.84
C LYS A 42 -7.13 -25.08 -12.99
N THR A 43 -6.89 -25.78 -11.88
CA THR A 43 -6.03 -26.97 -11.90
C THR A 43 -6.78 -28.26 -11.58
N LYS A 44 -8.07 -28.19 -11.20
CA LYS A 44 -8.88 -29.32 -10.69
C LYS A 44 -8.25 -30.05 -9.49
N ASP A 45 -7.19 -29.46 -8.95
CA ASP A 45 -6.51 -29.79 -7.71
C ASP A 45 -6.34 -28.49 -6.93
N PHE A 46 -6.09 -28.56 -5.63
CA PHE A 46 -6.01 -27.37 -4.81
C PHE A 46 -4.58 -27.11 -4.39
N ASN A 47 -3.94 -26.14 -5.05
CA ASN A 47 -2.62 -25.63 -4.66
C ASN A 47 -2.71 -24.17 -4.20
N LEU A 48 -2.11 -23.88 -3.04
CA LEU A 48 -1.99 -22.52 -2.50
C LEU A 48 -1.02 -21.66 -3.30
N GLU A 49 -0.07 -22.28 -4.01
CA GLU A 49 0.91 -21.58 -4.86
C GLU A 49 0.24 -20.94 -6.09
N ASP A 50 -0.88 -21.51 -6.56
CA ASP A 50 -1.66 -20.95 -7.67
C ASP A 50 -2.42 -19.68 -7.27
N LEU A 51 -2.56 -19.44 -5.96
CA LEU A 51 -3.14 -18.22 -5.43
C LEU A 51 -2.02 -17.19 -5.30
N GLY A 52 -1.94 -16.26 -6.26
CA GLY A 52 -1.02 -15.11 -6.22
C GLY A 52 -1.25 -14.25 -4.97
N GLU A 53 -0.17 -13.73 -4.36
CA GLU A 53 -0.25 -12.93 -3.13
C GLU A 53 -1.32 -11.84 -3.24
N ARG A 54 -2.15 -11.72 -2.21
CA ARG A 54 -3.13 -10.62 -2.17
C ARG A 54 -2.38 -9.35 -1.85
N ASN A 55 -2.67 -8.27 -2.58
CA ASN A 55 -2.36 -6.93 -2.11
C ASN A 55 -3.03 -6.78 -0.73
N LYS A 56 -2.20 -6.62 0.29
CA LYS A 56 -2.66 -6.33 1.63
C LYS A 56 -2.71 -4.83 1.73
N THR A 57 -3.83 -4.30 2.19
CA THR A 57 -3.90 -2.89 2.59
C THR A 57 -2.78 -2.61 3.59
N GLU A 58 -1.94 -1.63 3.28
CA GLU A 58 -0.93 -1.09 4.18
C GLU A 58 -1.56 0.02 5.02
N SER A 59 -1.17 0.12 6.29
CA SER A 59 -1.67 1.22 7.13
C SER A 59 -0.99 2.53 6.75
N MET A 60 -1.74 3.64 6.82
CA MET A 60 -1.18 4.96 6.55
C MET A 60 0.00 5.30 7.46
N ILE A 61 -0.05 4.87 8.72
CA ILE A 61 1.06 5.05 9.68
C ILE A 61 2.33 4.37 9.18
N ASN A 62 2.24 3.13 8.70
CA ASN A 62 3.40 2.41 8.16
C ASN A 62 3.93 3.07 6.88
N ALA A 63 3.05 3.59 6.02
CA ALA A 63 3.46 4.34 4.84
C ALA A 63 4.23 5.61 5.22
N LEU A 64 3.74 6.38 6.21
CA LEU A 64 4.42 7.56 6.73
C LEU A 64 5.78 7.20 7.34
N ILE A 65 5.89 6.09 8.08
CA ILE A 65 7.18 5.60 8.61
C ILE A 65 8.16 5.34 7.47
N LYS A 66 7.74 4.65 6.38
CA LYS A 66 8.60 4.41 5.22
C LYS A 66 9.15 5.72 4.64
N ILE A 67 8.32 6.75 4.54
CA ILE A 67 8.70 8.05 3.96
C ILE A 67 9.59 8.86 4.90
N PHE A 68 9.18 9.04 6.17
CA PHE A 68 9.88 9.93 7.09
C PHE A 68 11.11 9.31 7.71
N LYS A 69 11.23 7.98 7.77
CA LYS A 69 12.37 7.31 8.41
C LYS A 69 13.47 6.90 7.44
N THR A 70 13.17 6.63 6.17
CA THR A 70 14.21 6.31 5.17
C THR A 70 14.91 7.55 4.61
N THR A 71 16.12 7.34 4.06
CA THR A 71 16.75 8.26 3.09
C THR A 71 16.92 7.61 1.72
N ASP A 72 16.58 6.33 1.59
CA ASP A 72 16.61 5.60 0.32
C ASP A 72 15.29 5.85 -0.45
N PRO A 73 15.35 6.53 -1.61
CA PRO A 73 14.18 6.76 -2.45
C PRO A 73 13.46 5.47 -2.83
N ALA A 74 14.19 4.37 -3.07
CA ALA A 74 13.58 3.12 -3.50
C ALA A 74 12.63 2.55 -2.44
N VAL A 75 12.92 2.77 -1.15
CA VAL A 75 12.06 2.35 -0.04
C VAL A 75 10.80 3.21 0.04
N ALA A 76 10.92 4.52 -0.24
CA ALA A 76 9.80 5.45 -0.14
C ALA A 76 8.86 5.40 -1.35
N GLN A 77 9.37 5.10 -2.55
CA GLN A 77 8.68 5.25 -3.83
C GLN A 77 7.24 4.73 -3.83
N ASN A 78 7.04 3.53 -3.30
CA ASN A 78 5.76 2.83 -3.35
C ASN A 78 4.98 2.88 -2.03
N ALA A 79 5.35 3.79 -1.11
CA ALA A 79 4.78 3.83 0.23
C ALA A 79 3.24 3.97 0.25
N PHE A 80 2.66 4.60 -0.77
CA PHE A 80 1.20 4.82 -0.89
C PHE A 80 0.49 3.91 -1.90
N GLU A 81 1.15 2.89 -2.47
CA GLU A 81 0.48 2.02 -3.46
C GLU A 81 -0.67 1.21 -2.85
N ASP A 82 -0.51 0.77 -1.59
CA ASP A 82 -1.45 -0.13 -0.92
C ASP A 82 -2.22 0.54 0.24
N VAL A 83 -2.22 1.88 0.36
CA VAL A 83 -3.02 2.59 1.37
C VAL A 83 -4.44 2.86 0.88
N GLU A 84 -5.41 2.93 1.80
CA GLU A 84 -6.82 3.18 1.46
C GLU A 84 -7.15 4.67 1.25
N GLU A 85 -6.31 5.54 1.81
CA GLU A 85 -6.46 6.98 1.75
C GLU A 85 -6.37 7.50 0.30
N ASN A 86 -7.30 8.39 -0.05
CA ASN A 86 -7.20 9.11 -1.32
C ASN A 86 -6.11 10.20 -1.25
N THR A 87 -5.72 10.73 -2.42
CA THR A 87 -4.70 11.77 -2.51
C THR A 87 -4.95 12.97 -1.59
N ASP A 88 -6.21 13.45 -1.49
CA ASP A 88 -6.54 14.60 -0.65
C ASP A 88 -6.31 14.30 0.85
N GLN A 89 -6.60 13.08 1.29
CA GLN A 89 -6.31 12.63 2.66
C GLN A 89 -4.81 12.45 2.89
N ILE A 90 -4.06 11.91 1.92
CA ILE A 90 -2.60 11.76 2.01
C ILE A 90 -1.91 13.12 2.23
N PHE A 91 -2.35 14.17 1.55
CA PHE A 91 -1.84 15.53 1.77
C PHE A 91 -1.99 15.97 3.23
N LEU A 92 -3.16 15.74 3.83
CA LEU A 92 -3.43 16.11 5.22
C LEU A 92 -2.56 15.32 6.20
N TRP A 93 -2.42 14.01 5.97
CA TRP A 93 -1.56 13.16 6.78
C TRP A 93 -0.10 13.60 6.75
N ILE A 94 0.41 13.94 5.56
CA ILE A 94 1.76 14.45 5.42
C ILE A 94 1.89 15.79 6.14
N ASP A 95 1.03 16.76 5.85
CA ASP A 95 1.10 18.11 6.43
C ASP A 95 1.10 18.11 7.97
N GLU A 96 0.25 17.27 8.58
CA GLU A 96 0.15 17.13 10.03
C GLU A 96 1.42 16.53 10.66
N ASN A 97 2.05 15.54 10.00
CA ASN A 97 3.16 14.78 10.58
C ASN A 97 4.54 15.34 10.22
N LEU A 98 4.67 16.04 9.10
CA LEU A 98 5.94 16.61 8.62
C LEU A 98 6.64 17.51 9.68
N PRO A 99 5.95 18.42 10.41
CA PRO A 99 6.58 19.24 11.46
C PRO A 99 6.88 18.46 12.75
N LEU A 100 6.25 17.31 12.96
CA LEU A 100 6.51 16.43 14.10
C LEU A 100 7.72 15.51 13.86
N GLU A 101 7.99 15.22 12.59
CA GLU A 101 9.01 14.25 12.18
C GLU A 101 10.34 14.92 11.81
N TYR A 102 10.33 16.17 11.34
CA TYR A 102 11.52 16.85 10.82
C TYR A 102 11.92 18.02 11.74
N ASP A 103 12.93 17.80 12.59
CA ASP A 103 13.36 18.80 13.58
C ASP A 103 14.17 19.97 12.97
N LYS A 104 14.96 19.70 11.93
CA LYS A 104 15.86 20.70 11.33
C LYS A 104 15.05 21.65 10.44
N PRO A 105 15.05 22.98 10.70
CA PRO A 105 14.27 23.93 9.90
C PRO A 105 14.60 23.89 8.40
N ALA A 106 15.86 23.61 8.04
CA ALA A 106 16.27 23.49 6.65
C ALA A 106 15.68 22.26 5.95
N ASP A 107 15.55 21.14 6.66
CA ASP A 107 15.00 19.88 6.14
C ASP A 107 13.49 20.00 6.00
N LEU A 108 12.85 20.59 7.02
CA LEU A 108 11.44 20.95 7.05
C LEU A 108 11.06 21.85 5.87
N ALA A 109 11.84 22.91 5.62
CA ALA A 109 11.62 23.82 4.49
C ALA A 109 11.71 23.10 3.14
N ARG A 110 12.67 22.18 2.96
CA ARG A 110 12.77 21.38 1.73
C ARG A 110 11.58 20.44 1.56
N ALA A 111 11.15 19.78 2.63
CA ALA A 111 10.01 18.88 2.58
C ALA A 111 8.70 19.62 2.25
N TYR A 112 8.47 20.80 2.86
CA TYR A 112 7.33 21.66 2.50
C TYR A 112 7.40 22.20 1.06
N ASP A 113 8.59 22.48 0.53
CA ASP A 113 8.74 22.81 -0.90
C ASP A 113 8.27 21.66 -1.81
N LYS A 114 8.53 20.39 -1.44
CA LYS A 114 8.00 19.23 -2.18
C LYS A 114 6.48 19.12 -2.06
N LEU A 115 5.95 19.24 -0.85
CA LEU A 115 4.50 19.23 -0.59
C LEU A 115 3.77 20.32 -1.39
N SER A 116 4.31 21.54 -1.38
CA SER A 116 3.80 22.69 -2.15
C SER A 116 3.79 22.42 -3.65
N LYS A 117 4.88 21.89 -4.21
CA LYS A 117 4.94 21.52 -5.63
C LYS A 117 3.93 20.43 -5.99
N ALA A 118 3.70 19.46 -5.10
CA ALA A 118 2.70 18.44 -5.29
C ALA A 118 1.29 19.06 -5.33
N ASP A 119 0.97 20.01 -4.44
CA ASP A 119 -0.33 20.68 -4.43
C ASP A 119 -0.57 21.52 -5.70
N VAL A 120 0.48 22.11 -6.29
CA VAL A 120 0.37 22.75 -7.61
C VAL A 120 -0.08 21.77 -8.69
N PHE A 121 0.48 20.54 -8.72
CA PHE A 121 0.01 19.51 -9.65
C PHE A 121 -1.41 19.04 -9.34
N ARG A 122 -1.76 18.90 -8.06
CA ARG A 122 -3.12 18.59 -7.61
C ARG A 122 -4.13 19.63 -8.12
N GLY A 123 -3.82 20.92 -8.00
CA GLY A 123 -4.64 22.00 -8.55
C GLY A 123 -4.75 21.98 -10.07
N ARG A 124 -3.71 21.52 -10.79
CA ARG A 124 -3.77 21.30 -12.26
C ARG A 124 -4.66 20.12 -12.63
N ILE A 125 -4.61 19.01 -11.89
CA ILE A 125 -5.51 17.86 -12.10
C ILE A 125 -6.97 18.30 -11.92
N LYS A 126 -7.28 19.02 -10.83
CA LYS A 126 -8.64 19.50 -10.58
C LYS A 126 -9.17 20.37 -11.74
N ARG A 127 -8.32 21.23 -12.33
CA ARG A 127 -8.69 22.12 -13.44
C ARG A 127 -8.76 21.46 -14.80
N TRP A 128 -7.83 20.57 -15.13
CA TRP A 128 -7.66 20.04 -16.49
C TRP A 128 -8.00 18.56 -16.63
N GLN A 129 -8.29 17.87 -15.52
CA GLN A 129 -8.57 16.44 -15.48
C GLN A 129 -7.44 15.59 -16.08
N HIS A 130 -6.20 16.11 -16.06
CA HIS A 130 -5.04 15.44 -16.61
C HIS A 130 -4.37 14.55 -15.54
N TRP A 131 -4.96 13.36 -15.34
CA TRP A 131 -4.60 12.42 -14.27
C TRP A 131 -3.17 11.88 -14.32
N ARG A 132 -2.47 11.98 -15.47
CA ARG A 132 -1.06 11.58 -15.58
C ARG A 132 -0.14 12.36 -14.64
N TYR A 133 -0.57 13.52 -14.13
CA TYR A 133 0.18 14.25 -13.11
C TYR A 133 0.21 13.58 -11.74
N LEU A 134 -0.59 12.54 -11.49
CA LEU A 134 -0.52 11.77 -10.24
C LEU A 134 0.86 11.17 -10.00
N VAL A 135 1.60 10.80 -11.07
CA VAL A 135 2.98 10.29 -10.95
C VAL A 135 3.87 11.32 -10.25
N TYR A 136 3.80 12.59 -10.66
CA TYR A 136 4.59 13.65 -10.03
C TYR A 136 4.14 13.94 -8.59
N ILE A 137 2.84 13.86 -8.32
CA ILE A 137 2.32 14.01 -6.95
C ILE A 137 2.90 12.91 -6.07
N ASN A 138 2.82 11.65 -6.51
CA ASN A 138 3.35 10.53 -5.75
C ASN A 138 4.86 10.71 -5.50
N ASP A 139 5.67 10.91 -6.55
CA ASP A 139 7.12 11.09 -6.43
C ASP A 139 7.52 12.22 -5.46
N LEU A 140 6.78 13.33 -5.49
CA LEU A 140 7.03 14.48 -4.60
C LEU A 140 6.67 14.18 -3.15
N LEU A 141 5.52 13.53 -2.92
CA LEU A 141 5.02 13.20 -1.59
C LEU A 141 5.76 12.01 -0.95
N THR A 142 6.36 11.13 -1.74
CA THR A 142 7.11 9.97 -1.26
C THR A 142 8.61 10.28 -1.24
N MET A 143 9.32 9.95 -2.32
CA MET A 143 10.77 10.07 -2.45
C MET A 143 11.25 11.50 -2.22
N GLY A 144 10.52 12.49 -2.75
CA GLY A 144 10.87 13.91 -2.62
C GLY A 144 10.97 14.35 -1.16
N ILE A 145 10.00 13.95 -0.33
CA ILE A 145 10.01 14.23 1.11
C ILE A 145 11.09 13.41 1.82
N ALA A 146 11.21 12.12 1.51
CA ALA A 146 12.21 11.24 2.14
C ALA A 146 13.66 11.77 1.99
N VAL A 147 14.04 12.22 0.78
CA VAL A 147 15.37 12.77 0.51
C VAL A 147 15.55 14.22 0.96
N SER A 148 14.52 14.84 1.54
CA SER A 148 14.63 16.20 2.07
C SER A 148 15.46 16.25 3.35
N ILE A 149 15.68 15.13 4.04
CA ILE A 149 16.63 15.04 5.17
C ILE A 149 18.05 14.89 4.65
N ILE A 150 18.97 15.73 5.14
CA ILE A 150 20.39 15.64 4.82
C ILE A 150 21.18 15.22 6.07
N GLY A 151 22.05 14.21 5.90
CA GLY A 151 22.93 13.72 6.97
C GLY A 151 22.18 12.97 8.07
N LYS A 152 21.23 12.12 7.70
CA LYS A 152 20.64 11.16 8.62
C LYS A 152 21.68 10.07 8.83
N ASP A 153 22.29 10.02 10.02
CA ASP A 153 23.09 8.87 10.40
C ASP A 153 22.13 7.67 10.43
N VAL A 154 22.38 6.70 9.55
CA VAL A 154 21.63 5.45 9.50
C VAL A 154 22.08 4.67 10.75
N PHE A 155 21.28 4.76 11.81
CA PHE A 155 21.47 3.96 13.02
C PHE A 155 21.00 2.52 12.82
#